data_AF-A0A7W1FHE4-F1
#
_entry.id   AF-A0A7W1FHE4-F1
#
_cell.length_a   1.000
_cell.length_b   1.000
_cell.length_c   1.000
_cell.angle_alpha   90.00
_cell.angle_beta   90.00
_cell.angle_gamma   90.00
#
_symmetry.space_group_name_H-M   'P 1'
#
loop_
_entity.id
_entity.type
_entity.pdbx_description
1 polymer ?
#
loop_
_entity_poly.entity_id
_entity_poly.type
_entity_poly.pdbx_seq_one_letter_code
_entity_poly.pdbx_strand_id
1 'polypeptide(L)'
;MKKKFIVSSIFYCLCFSSVFAQTSGKYTNLFSEEKLKSTIKFLSDDGFEGRAPGSRGGELAAKYIANQLEMIGIKPGNKGSYFQPVSLVAVKADPNTTLNVGNAAYKFGDDFVAFTGAQTEAVNLDAELVFVGYGIDASEQKWNDYKGSAEDYRGKILVMMVNDPPATSAEPNLFGAKALTYYGRWTYKFEEAARKGAAGVILIHTTDSAGYGWNVVRTSN
;
A
#
# COMPACT_ATOMS: atom_id res chain seq x y z
N MET A 1 87.38 -8.55 -4.84
CA MET A 1 87.32 -8.61 -6.31
C MET A 1 85.92 -9.05 -6.75
N LYS A 2 85.32 -8.26 -7.65
CA LYS A 2 84.15 -8.53 -8.54
C LYS A 2 82.78 -8.85 -7.92
N LYS A 3 81.98 -7.77 -7.80
CA LYS A 3 80.51 -7.76 -8.05
C LYS A 3 80.25 -7.84 -9.57
N LYS A 4 79.12 -8.46 -9.96
CA LYS A 4 78.16 -8.15 -11.06
C LYS A 4 77.47 -9.46 -11.49
N PHE A 5 76.19 -9.65 -11.13
CA PHE A 5 74.99 -9.36 -11.93
C PHE A 5 74.88 -10.16 -13.23
N ILE A 6 73.84 -10.98 -13.34
CA ILE A 6 72.81 -10.99 -14.40
C ILE A 6 71.83 -12.13 -14.06
N VAL A 7 70.62 -11.79 -13.63
CA VAL A 7 69.45 -12.67 -13.77
C VAL A 7 68.47 -11.91 -14.65
N SER A 8 68.28 -12.46 -15.85
CA SER A 8 67.34 -12.01 -16.87
C SER A 8 65.92 -12.32 -16.38
N SER A 9 65.12 -11.29 -16.10
CA SER A 9 63.68 -11.44 -15.89
C SER A 9 62.94 -10.81 -17.06
N ILE A 10 62.32 -11.71 -17.82
CA ILE A 10 61.51 -11.44 -19.01
C ILE A 10 60.30 -10.58 -18.64
N PHE A 11 60.15 -9.52 -19.42
CA PHE A 11 59.14 -8.48 -19.37
C PHE A 11 57.80 -9.06 -19.83
N TYR A 12 56.93 -9.47 -18.90
CA TYR A 12 55.54 -9.80 -19.20
C TYR A 12 54.70 -8.52 -19.12
N CYS A 13 54.47 -7.90 -20.27
CA CYS A 13 53.65 -6.71 -20.43
C CYS A 13 52.18 -7.09 -20.21
N LEU A 14 51.73 -7.04 -18.95
CA LEU A 14 50.32 -7.11 -18.57
C LEU A 14 49.67 -5.77 -18.92
N CYS A 15 49.04 -5.70 -20.10
CA CYS A 15 48.03 -4.69 -20.41
C CYS A 15 46.84 -4.83 -19.44
N PHE A 16 46.98 -4.28 -18.24
CA PHE A 16 45.84 -3.94 -17.39
C PHE A 16 45.18 -2.69 -17.98
N SER A 17 44.35 -2.89 -18.99
CA SER A 17 43.40 -1.87 -19.41
C SER A 17 42.36 -1.74 -18.30
N SER A 18 42.58 -0.81 -17.38
CA SER A 18 41.57 -0.36 -16.43
C SER A 18 40.38 0.17 -17.23
N VAL A 19 39.37 -0.66 -17.43
CA VAL A 19 38.07 -0.25 -17.95
C VAL A 19 37.41 0.63 -16.88
N PHE A 20 37.71 1.92 -16.88
CA PHE A 20 36.91 2.92 -16.18
C PHE A 20 35.61 3.12 -16.97
N ALA A 21 34.65 2.19 -16.82
CA ALA A 21 33.36 2.20 -17.53
C ALA A 21 32.31 3.16 -16.93
N GLN A 22 32.69 4.12 -16.09
CA GLN A 22 31.77 5.16 -15.63
C GLN A 22 32.47 6.51 -15.62
N THR A 23 32.46 7.20 -16.77
CA THR A 23 32.60 8.65 -16.77
C THR A 23 31.38 9.22 -16.05
N SER A 24 31.62 9.97 -14.98
CA SER A 24 30.59 10.73 -14.26
C SER A 24 29.88 11.66 -15.26
N GLY A 25 28.69 11.26 -15.70
CA GLY A 25 27.92 11.99 -16.69
C GLY A 25 27.44 13.33 -16.13
N LYS A 26 27.08 14.26 -17.03
CA LYS A 26 26.54 15.60 -16.74
C LYS A 26 25.41 15.62 -15.68
N TYR A 27 24.71 14.51 -15.48
CA TYR A 27 23.59 14.36 -14.54
C TYR A 27 23.99 13.74 -13.18
N THR A 28 25.12 13.04 -13.07
CA THR A 28 25.55 12.48 -11.76
C THR A 28 25.97 13.58 -10.79
N ASN A 29 26.48 14.71 -11.30
CA ASN A 29 26.83 15.87 -10.49
C ASN A 29 25.60 16.67 -9.99
N LEU A 30 24.40 16.39 -10.53
CA LEU A 30 23.15 17.00 -10.05
C LEU A 30 22.57 16.27 -8.84
N PHE A 31 23.05 15.06 -8.56
CA PHE A 31 22.59 14.23 -7.46
C PHE A 31 23.61 14.27 -6.33
N SER A 32 23.16 14.63 -5.13
CA SER A 32 23.97 14.59 -3.92
C SER A 32 23.37 13.59 -2.96
N GLU A 33 24.08 12.48 -2.74
CA GLU A 33 23.70 11.47 -1.76
C GLU A 33 23.59 12.07 -0.36
N GLU A 34 24.51 12.95 0.01
CA GLU A 34 24.52 13.65 1.28
C GLU A 34 23.24 14.50 1.47
N LYS A 35 22.86 15.28 0.46
CA LYS A 35 21.63 16.10 0.50
C LYS A 35 20.38 15.24 0.58
N LEU A 36 20.35 14.11 -0.11
CA LEU A 36 19.22 13.18 -0.03
C LEU A 36 19.11 12.59 1.37
N LYS A 37 20.23 12.08 1.93
CA LYS A 37 20.26 11.51 3.29
C LYS A 37 19.85 12.53 4.35
N SER A 38 20.34 13.76 4.27
CA SER A 38 19.98 14.81 5.23
C SER A 38 18.51 15.17 5.15
N THR A 39 17.95 15.26 3.93
CA THR A 39 16.51 15.52 3.73
C THR A 39 15.65 14.40 4.28
N ILE A 40 16.00 13.15 4.00
CA ILE A 40 15.28 11.97 4.52
C ILE A 40 15.32 11.99 6.04
N LYS A 41 16.51 12.13 6.63
CA LYS A 41 16.72 12.14 8.09
C LYS A 41 15.90 13.24 8.76
N PHE A 42 15.90 14.44 8.19
CA PHE A 42 15.14 15.56 8.74
C PHE A 42 13.63 15.30 8.68
N LEU A 43 13.10 14.87 7.54
CA LEU A 43 11.67 14.62 7.40
C LEU A 43 11.20 13.43 8.24
N SER A 44 12.05 12.44 8.48
CA SER A 44 11.77 11.26 9.30
C SER A 44 12.07 11.43 10.80
N ASP A 45 12.43 12.63 11.24
CA ASP A 45 12.76 12.90 12.63
C ASP A 45 11.54 12.74 13.55
N ASP A 46 11.76 12.24 14.77
CA ASP A 46 10.71 12.02 15.77
C ASP A 46 9.93 13.32 16.08
N GLY A 47 10.57 14.49 15.93
CA GLY A 47 9.93 15.80 16.06
C GLY A 47 8.78 16.06 15.09
N PHE A 48 8.64 15.26 14.02
CA PHE A 48 7.48 15.29 13.13
C PHE A 48 6.32 14.42 13.63
N GLU A 49 6.56 13.38 14.43
CA GLU A 49 5.52 12.42 14.89
C GLU A 49 4.75 11.75 13.73
N GLY A 50 5.35 11.68 12.54
CA GLY A 50 4.71 11.21 11.30
C GLY A 50 4.14 12.33 10.43
N ARG A 51 3.66 12.00 9.23
CA ARG A 51 3.24 13.00 8.21
C ARG A 51 1.88 12.66 7.60
N ALA A 52 0.98 12.12 8.41
CA ALA A 52 -0.38 11.83 7.98
C ALA A 52 -1.11 13.14 7.59
N PRO A 53 -2.04 13.09 6.62
CA PRO A 53 -2.85 14.25 6.25
C PRO A 53 -3.54 14.88 7.48
N GLY A 54 -3.46 16.20 7.61
CA GLY A 54 -4.04 16.94 8.73
C GLY A 54 -3.29 16.83 10.07
N SER A 55 -2.18 16.06 10.15
CA SER A 55 -1.36 16.00 11.37
C SER A 55 -0.38 17.18 11.48
N ARG A 56 0.09 17.45 12.71
CA ARG A 56 1.13 18.44 12.99
C ARG A 56 2.38 18.23 12.14
N GLY A 57 2.89 17.01 12.05
CA GLY A 57 4.06 16.71 11.23
C GLY A 57 3.80 16.81 9.73
N GLY A 58 2.58 16.51 9.28
CA GLY A 58 2.17 16.77 7.90
C GLY A 58 2.28 18.26 7.53
N GLU A 59 1.82 19.14 8.44
CA GLU A 59 1.95 20.59 8.27
C GLU A 59 3.41 21.06 8.26
N LEU A 60 4.24 20.55 9.19
CA LEU A 60 5.67 20.87 9.22
C LEU A 60 6.39 20.41 7.95
N ALA A 61 6.06 19.24 7.43
CA ALA A 61 6.63 18.72 6.19
C ALA A 61 6.22 19.56 4.99
N ALA A 62 4.95 19.98 4.91
CA ALA A 62 4.47 20.88 3.86
C ALA A 62 5.21 22.23 3.89
N LYS A 63 5.42 22.80 5.09
CA LYS A 63 6.21 24.03 5.28
C LYS A 63 7.66 23.84 4.87
N TYR A 64 8.29 22.73 5.24
CA TYR A 64 9.65 22.41 4.80
C TYR A 64 9.74 22.38 3.27
N ILE A 65 8.82 21.69 2.59
CA ILE A 65 8.80 21.62 1.13
C ILE A 65 8.60 23.01 0.51
N ALA A 66 7.66 23.81 1.02
CA ALA A 66 7.44 25.18 0.55
C ALA A 66 8.73 26.03 0.66
N ASN A 67 9.42 25.96 1.80
CA ASN A 67 10.69 26.66 2.00
C ASN A 67 11.78 26.17 1.03
N GLN A 68 11.86 24.85 0.77
CA GLN A 68 12.81 24.32 -0.21
C GLN A 68 12.51 24.84 -1.64
N LEU A 69 11.23 24.92 -2.03
CA LEU A 69 10.81 25.48 -3.32
C LEU A 69 11.17 26.96 -3.44
N GLU A 70 10.93 27.74 -2.39
CA GLU A 70 11.29 29.16 -2.33
C GLU A 70 12.80 29.35 -2.44
N MET A 71 13.60 28.58 -1.70
CA MET A 71 15.06 28.66 -1.71
C MET A 71 15.67 28.38 -3.10
N ILE A 72 15.03 27.55 -3.92
CA ILE A 72 15.47 27.28 -5.30
C ILE A 72 14.82 28.20 -6.35
N GLY A 73 14.07 29.22 -5.91
CA GLY A 73 13.49 30.26 -6.76
C GLY A 73 12.20 29.86 -7.49
N ILE A 74 11.55 28.74 -7.09
CA ILE A 74 10.25 28.37 -7.64
C ILE A 74 9.20 29.33 -7.07
N LYS A 75 8.39 29.91 -7.96
CA LYS A 75 7.30 30.81 -7.57
C LYS A 75 6.08 30.02 -7.08
N PRO A 76 5.29 30.57 -6.14
CA PRO A 76 4.07 29.94 -5.66
C PRO A 76 3.03 29.78 -6.77
N GLY A 77 2.35 28.62 -6.80
CA GLY A 77 1.41 28.25 -7.85
C GLY A 77 -0.07 28.54 -7.57
N ASN A 78 -0.44 28.86 -6.33
CA ASN A 78 -1.85 29.05 -5.93
C ASN A 78 -2.09 30.49 -5.46
N LYS A 79 -2.37 31.41 -6.39
CA LYS A 79 -2.66 32.83 -6.10
C LYS A 79 -1.62 33.49 -5.17
N GLY A 80 -0.34 33.19 -5.37
CA GLY A 80 0.74 33.71 -4.53
C GLY A 80 1.08 32.85 -3.30
N SER A 81 0.38 31.72 -3.08
CA SER A 81 0.68 30.73 -2.04
C SER A 81 1.33 29.46 -2.59
N TYR A 82 2.24 28.86 -1.81
CA TYR A 82 2.76 27.49 -2.03
C TYR A 82 1.78 26.40 -1.57
N PHE A 83 0.73 26.78 -0.84
CA PHE A 83 -0.23 25.86 -0.25
C PHE A 83 -1.56 25.89 -1.00
N GLN A 84 -2.12 24.70 -1.25
CA GLN A 84 -3.48 24.51 -1.74
C GLN A 84 -4.33 23.90 -0.62
N PRO A 85 -5.36 24.61 -0.13
CA PRO A 85 -6.27 24.02 0.86
C PRO A 85 -7.10 22.92 0.20
N VAL A 86 -7.22 21.79 0.89
CA VAL A 86 -8.06 20.65 0.50
C VAL A 86 -8.92 20.27 1.69
N SER A 87 -10.23 20.16 1.49
CA SER A 87 -11.15 19.68 2.51
C SER A 87 -10.94 18.18 2.70
N LEU A 88 -10.66 17.77 3.93
CA LEU A 88 -10.48 16.37 4.29
C LEU A 88 -11.55 15.96 5.29
N VAL A 89 -12.00 14.72 5.18
CA VAL A 89 -12.85 14.06 6.18
C VAL A 89 -12.05 12.90 6.75
N ALA A 90 -11.99 12.84 8.08
CA ALA A 90 -11.41 11.73 8.80
C ALA A 90 -12.53 10.90 9.41
N VAL A 91 -12.52 9.59 9.12
CA VAL A 91 -13.39 8.61 9.77
C VAL A 91 -12.48 7.62 10.46
N LYS A 92 -12.74 7.38 11.74
CA LYS A 92 -12.02 6.40 12.55
C LYS A 92 -13.05 5.57 13.31
N ALA A 93 -12.91 4.25 13.25
CA ALA A 93 -13.77 3.39 14.05
C ALA A 93 -13.50 3.58 15.54
N ASP A 94 -14.57 3.60 16.32
CA ASP A 94 -14.50 3.57 17.78
C ASP A 94 -13.96 2.21 18.23
N PRO A 95 -12.94 2.12 19.09
CA PRO A 95 -12.48 0.85 19.66
C PRO A 95 -13.55 0.04 20.41
N ASN A 96 -14.68 0.67 20.78
CA ASN A 96 -15.85 0.02 21.36
C ASN A 96 -16.85 -0.53 20.32
N THR A 97 -16.51 -0.47 19.03
CA THR A 97 -17.31 -1.08 17.96
C THR A 97 -17.53 -2.56 18.26
N THR A 98 -18.77 -3.03 18.13
CA THR A 98 -19.15 -4.41 18.39
C THR A 98 -19.48 -5.16 17.11
N LEU A 99 -19.05 -6.41 17.01
CA LEU A 99 -19.49 -7.35 15.97
C LEU A 99 -20.02 -8.62 16.65
N ASN A 100 -21.29 -8.93 16.40
CA ASN A 100 -21.93 -10.16 16.84
C ASN A 100 -22.42 -10.93 15.61
N VAL A 101 -22.16 -12.24 15.57
CA VAL A 101 -22.68 -13.15 14.54
C VAL A 101 -23.37 -14.32 15.23
N GLY A 102 -24.69 -14.36 15.15
CA GLY A 102 -25.48 -15.29 15.97
C GLY A 102 -25.21 -15.06 17.46
N ASN A 103 -24.76 -16.11 18.15
CA ASN A 103 -24.42 -16.05 19.58
C ASN A 103 -22.93 -15.76 19.85
N ALA A 104 -22.12 -15.55 18.82
CA ALA A 104 -20.70 -15.26 18.96
C ALA A 104 -20.45 -13.75 18.95
N ALA A 105 -19.65 -13.28 19.91
CA ALA A 105 -19.15 -11.91 19.97
C ALA A 105 -17.66 -11.88 19.63
N TYR A 106 -17.26 -10.93 18.79
CA TYR A 106 -15.88 -10.77 18.32
C TYR A 106 -15.26 -9.53 18.96
N LYS A 107 -13.97 -9.60 19.30
CA LYS A 107 -13.22 -8.52 19.92
C LYS A 107 -12.63 -7.59 18.88
N PHE A 108 -12.92 -6.30 18.99
CA PHE A 108 -12.32 -5.29 18.12
C PHE A 108 -10.79 -5.27 18.28
N GLY A 109 -10.08 -5.18 17.16
CA GLY A 109 -8.62 -5.19 17.07
C GLY A 109 -7.99 -6.58 17.16
N ASP A 110 -8.59 -7.53 17.87
CA ASP A 110 -8.05 -8.89 18.01
C ASP A 110 -8.69 -9.86 17.01
N ASP A 111 -10.01 -9.81 16.83
CA ASP A 111 -10.75 -10.70 15.94
C ASP A 111 -11.26 -9.99 14.68
N PHE A 112 -11.54 -8.68 14.76
CA PHE A 112 -11.98 -7.88 13.62
C PHE A 112 -11.52 -6.43 13.70
N VAL A 113 -11.44 -5.77 12.55
CA VAL A 113 -11.37 -4.32 12.43
C VAL A 113 -12.51 -3.86 11.52
N ALA A 114 -12.90 -2.59 11.63
CA ALA A 114 -13.98 -2.03 10.83
C ALA A 114 -13.60 -0.64 10.33
N PHE A 115 -13.97 -0.36 9.09
CA PHE A 115 -13.88 0.96 8.48
C PHE A 115 -15.22 1.25 7.79
N THR A 116 -15.54 2.52 7.62
CA THR A 116 -16.71 2.95 6.85
C THR A 116 -16.42 4.25 6.13
N GLY A 117 -17.01 4.42 4.94
CA GLY A 117 -17.04 5.70 4.25
C GLY A 117 -18.20 6.60 4.68
N ALA A 118 -19.09 6.11 5.53
CA ALA A 118 -20.22 6.88 6.03
C ALA A 118 -19.73 8.05 6.90
N GLN A 119 -20.13 9.26 6.54
CA GLN A 119 -19.80 10.49 7.28
C GLN A 119 -20.88 10.78 8.33
N THR A 120 -21.17 9.78 9.17
CA THR A 120 -22.19 9.83 10.23
C THR A 120 -21.58 9.39 11.55
N GLU A 121 -22.15 9.84 12.67
CA GLU A 121 -21.60 9.56 14.01
C GLU A 121 -21.61 8.06 14.36
N ALA A 122 -22.62 7.32 13.89
CA ALA A 122 -22.75 5.89 14.10
C ALA A 122 -23.28 5.20 12.84
N VAL A 123 -22.87 3.95 12.65
CA VAL A 123 -23.42 3.03 11.66
C VAL A 123 -23.84 1.77 12.41
N ASN A 124 -25.11 1.38 12.27
CA ASN A 124 -25.65 0.15 12.83
C ASN A 124 -26.16 -0.72 11.68
N LEU A 125 -25.78 -1.99 11.67
CA LEU A 125 -26.19 -2.94 10.66
C LEU A 125 -26.53 -4.27 11.30
N ASP A 126 -27.75 -4.73 11.08
CA ASP A 126 -28.23 -6.06 11.43
C ASP A 126 -28.88 -6.66 10.17
N ALA A 127 -28.17 -7.59 9.55
CA ALA A 127 -28.54 -8.14 8.26
C ALA A 127 -28.01 -9.56 8.10
N GLU A 128 -28.67 -10.32 7.23
CA GLU A 128 -28.27 -11.68 6.89
C GLU A 128 -26.85 -11.72 6.29
N LEU A 129 -26.08 -12.73 6.67
CA LEU A 129 -24.75 -12.99 6.09
C LEU A 129 -24.87 -13.92 4.89
N VAL A 130 -24.21 -13.58 3.78
CA VAL A 130 -24.12 -14.45 2.60
C VAL A 130 -22.67 -14.62 2.18
N PHE A 131 -22.20 -15.86 2.15
CA PHE A 131 -20.86 -16.17 1.66
C PHE A 131 -20.83 -16.18 0.12
N VAL A 132 -19.97 -15.35 -0.47
CA VAL A 132 -19.87 -15.17 -1.93
C VAL A 132 -18.45 -15.46 -2.44
N GLY A 133 -17.79 -16.48 -1.90
CA GLY A 133 -16.47 -16.89 -2.37
C GLY A 133 -15.43 -15.77 -2.26
N TYR A 134 -14.89 -15.32 -3.39
CA TYR A 134 -13.95 -14.20 -3.45
C TYR A 134 -14.62 -12.87 -3.79
N GLY A 135 -15.94 -12.85 -4.01
CA GLY A 135 -16.71 -11.65 -4.34
C GLY A 135 -16.35 -11.08 -5.71
N ILE A 136 -15.98 -11.94 -6.67
CA ILE A 136 -15.48 -11.53 -7.98
C ILE A 136 -16.52 -11.79 -9.08
N ASP A 137 -16.68 -10.79 -9.94
CA ASP A 137 -17.37 -10.87 -11.23
C ASP A 137 -16.39 -10.43 -12.33
N ALA A 138 -15.77 -11.40 -13.00
CA ALA A 138 -14.67 -11.23 -13.95
C ALA A 138 -14.87 -12.12 -15.18
N SER A 139 -15.61 -11.62 -16.16
CA SER A 139 -15.98 -12.38 -17.36
C SER A 139 -14.78 -12.83 -18.20
N GLU A 140 -13.71 -12.04 -18.25
CA GLU A 140 -12.45 -12.37 -18.94
C GLU A 140 -11.66 -13.48 -18.25
N GLN A 141 -11.90 -13.70 -16.95
CA GLN A 141 -11.39 -14.85 -16.20
C GLN A 141 -12.37 -16.02 -16.18
N LYS A 142 -13.53 -15.89 -16.85
CA LYS A 142 -14.65 -16.85 -16.81
C LYS A 142 -15.08 -17.16 -15.36
N TRP A 143 -15.00 -16.17 -14.49
CA TRP A 143 -15.25 -16.30 -13.05
C TRP A 143 -16.39 -15.40 -12.61
N ASN A 144 -17.37 -15.95 -11.91
CA ASN A 144 -18.42 -15.18 -11.25
C ASN A 144 -18.87 -15.90 -9.97
N ASP A 145 -18.64 -15.26 -8.82
CA ASP A 145 -19.06 -15.75 -7.51
C ASP A 145 -20.52 -15.40 -7.18
N TYR A 146 -21.11 -14.44 -7.90
CA TYR A 146 -22.49 -13.98 -7.71
C TYR A 146 -23.46 -14.77 -8.59
N LYS A 147 -23.68 -16.04 -8.25
CA LYS A 147 -24.50 -17.00 -9.04
C LYS A 147 -26.01 -16.94 -8.77
N GLY A 148 -26.41 -16.20 -7.75
CA GLY A 148 -27.80 -16.06 -7.30
C GLY A 148 -28.54 -14.90 -7.99
N SER A 149 -29.77 -14.70 -7.54
CA SER A 149 -30.60 -13.55 -7.87
C SER A 149 -30.09 -12.28 -7.18
N ALA A 150 -30.56 -11.10 -7.59
CA ALA A 150 -30.15 -9.84 -6.96
C ALA A 150 -30.59 -9.76 -5.48
N GLU A 151 -31.69 -10.43 -5.16
CA GLU A 151 -32.31 -10.55 -3.85
C GLU A 151 -31.44 -11.35 -2.87
N ASP A 152 -30.57 -12.22 -3.38
CA ASP A 152 -29.62 -12.98 -2.57
C ASP A 152 -28.50 -12.09 -2.00
N TYR A 153 -28.34 -10.86 -2.47
CA TYR A 153 -27.26 -9.96 -2.08
C TYR A 153 -27.75 -8.62 -1.52
N ARG A 154 -28.87 -8.11 -2.05
CA ARG A 154 -29.38 -6.78 -1.71
C ARG A 154 -29.73 -6.68 -0.23
N GLY A 155 -29.18 -5.67 0.44
CA GLY A 155 -29.42 -5.41 1.86
C GLY A 155 -28.72 -6.38 2.82
N LYS A 156 -27.97 -7.36 2.30
CA LYS A 156 -27.26 -8.36 3.10
C LYS A 156 -25.80 -7.96 3.34
N ILE A 157 -25.16 -8.60 4.30
CA ILE A 157 -23.70 -8.49 4.50
C ILE A 157 -23.04 -9.62 3.73
N LEU A 158 -22.18 -9.27 2.78
CA LEU A 158 -21.46 -10.27 1.99
C LEU A 158 -20.16 -10.66 2.68
N VAL A 159 -19.99 -11.95 2.92
CA VAL A 159 -18.78 -12.54 3.48
C VAL A 159 -17.95 -13.10 2.34
N MET A 160 -16.69 -12.71 2.24
CA MET A 160 -15.83 -13.13 1.14
C MET A 160 -14.36 -13.23 1.56
N MET A 161 -13.59 -14.02 0.82
CA MET A 161 -12.15 -14.18 1.02
C MET A 161 -11.38 -12.94 0.56
N VAL A 162 -10.27 -12.63 1.26
CA VAL A 162 -9.29 -11.66 0.77
C VAL A 162 -8.54 -12.17 -0.47
N ASN A 163 -7.94 -11.25 -1.22
CA ASN A 163 -7.12 -11.52 -2.41
C ASN A 163 -7.86 -12.26 -3.54
N ASP A 164 -7.11 -12.70 -4.55
CA ASP A 164 -7.61 -13.48 -5.68
C ASP A 164 -7.78 -14.97 -5.31
N PRO A 165 -8.66 -15.72 -6.00
CA PRO A 165 -8.64 -17.17 -5.97
C PRO A 165 -7.24 -17.69 -6.30
N PRO A 166 -6.68 -18.62 -5.50
CA PRO A 166 -5.35 -19.15 -5.78
C PRO A 166 -5.35 -19.93 -7.09
N ALA A 167 -4.32 -19.72 -7.90
CA ALA A 167 -4.11 -20.53 -9.09
C ALA A 167 -3.92 -22.01 -8.73
N THR A 168 -4.47 -22.88 -9.57
CA THR A 168 -4.40 -24.34 -9.40
C THR A 168 -3.42 -24.94 -10.39
N SER A 169 -3.03 -26.20 -10.20
CA SER A 169 -2.20 -26.90 -11.20
C SER A 169 -2.89 -27.02 -12.57
N ALA A 170 -4.23 -27.03 -12.60
CA ALA A 170 -5.01 -27.06 -13.85
C ALA A 170 -5.10 -25.68 -14.51
N GLU A 171 -5.13 -24.62 -13.71
CA GLU A 171 -5.21 -23.23 -14.16
C GLU A 171 -4.08 -22.40 -13.55
N PRO A 172 -2.82 -22.64 -13.96
CA PRO A 172 -1.64 -22.06 -13.30
C PRO A 172 -1.53 -20.55 -13.46
N ASN A 173 -2.27 -19.96 -14.41
CA ASN A 173 -2.29 -18.53 -14.69
C ASN A 173 -3.57 -17.83 -14.21
N LEU A 174 -4.46 -18.54 -13.51
CA LEU A 174 -5.70 -17.98 -12.98
C LEU A 174 -5.37 -16.75 -12.12
N PHE A 175 -6.03 -15.63 -12.39
CA PHE A 175 -5.79 -14.34 -11.73
C PHE A 175 -4.30 -14.00 -11.56
N GLY A 176 -3.49 -14.11 -12.62
CA GLY A 176 -2.10 -13.67 -12.57
C GLY A 176 -1.18 -14.53 -11.68
N ALA A 177 -1.60 -15.77 -11.38
CA ALA A 177 -0.87 -16.76 -10.60
C ALA A 177 -0.57 -16.32 -9.17
N LYS A 178 0.64 -15.77 -8.94
CA LYS A 178 1.08 -15.28 -7.62
C LYS A 178 0.93 -13.76 -7.48
N ALA A 179 0.69 -13.05 -8.58
CA ALA A 179 0.57 -11.60 -8.56
C ALA A 179 -0.85 -11.21 -8.15
N LEU A 180 -0.97 -10.29 -7.19
CA LEU A 180 -2.25 -9.73 -6.81
C LEU A 180 -2.83 -8.91 -7.98
N THR A 181 -4.01 -9.27 -8.44
CA THR A 181 -4.73 -8.56 -9.50
C THR A 181 -5.60 -7.44 -8.93
N TYR A 182 -6.33 -6.76 -9.82
CA TYR A 182 -7.36 -5.80 -9.41
C TYR A 182 -8.47 -6.46 -8.58
N TYR A 183 -8.86 -7.69 -8.92
CA TYR A 183 -9.97 -8.42 -8.28
C TYR A 183 -9.68 -8.82 -6.83
N GLY A 184 -8.41 -9.07 -6.52
CA GLY A 184 -7.98 -9.37 -5.16
C GLY A 184 -7.97 -8.15 -4.23
N ARG A 185 -8.08 -6.92 -4.77
CA ARG A 185 -8.08 -5.71 -3.95
C ARG A 185 -9.40 -5.57 -3.20
N TRP A 186 -9.31 -5.38 -1.90
CA TRP A 186 -10.42 -5.00 -1.01
C TRP A 186 -11.32 -3.88 -1.57
N THR A 187 -10.75 -2.85 -2.20
CA THR A 187 -11.52 -1.76 -2.83
C THR A 187 -12.46 -2.27 -3.92
N TYR A 188 -11.98 -3.15 -4.82
CA TYR A 188 -12.84 -3.78 -5.83
C TYR A 188 -13.97 -4.56 -5.17
N LYS A 189 -13.65 -5.36 -4.14
CA LYS A 189 -14.62 -6.19 -3.42
C LYS A 189 -15.74 -5.36 -2.78
N PHE A 190 -15.40 -4.24 -2.13
CA PHE A 190 -16.39 -3.32 -1.56
C PHE A 190 -17.23 -2.64 -2.63
N GLU A 191 -16.62 -2.19 -3.71
CA GLU A 191 -17.32 -1.56 -4.83
C GLU A 191 -18.27 -2.54 -5.52
N GLU A 192 -17.84 -3.78 -5.78
CA GLU A 192 -18.66 -4.78 -6.42
C GLU A 192 -19.83 -5.21 -5.53
N ALA A 193 -19.59 -5.44 -4.24
CA ALA A 193 -20.66 -5.71 -3.28
C ALA A 193 -21.67 -4.56 -3.23
N ALA A 194 -21.21 -3.30 -3.25
CA ALA A 194 -22.08 -2.14 -3.33
C ALA A 194 -22.88 -2.11 -4.65
N ARG A 195 -22.28 -2.47 -5.80
CA ARG A 195 -23.01 -2.63 -7.09
C ARG A 195 -24.08 -3.71 -7.01
N LYS A 196 -23.84 -4.81 -6.28
CA LYS A 196 -24.86 -5.84 -6.02
C LYS A 196 -25.92 -5.40 -4.98
N GLY A 197 -25.77 -4.23 -4.37
CA GLY A 197 -26.71 -3.67 -3.40
C GLY A 197 -26.53 -4.21 -1.98
N ALA A 198 -25.38 -4.79 -1.66
CA ALA A 198 -25.05 -5.24 -0.30
C ALA A 198 -25.09 -4.07 0.70
N ALA A 199 -25.48 -4.35 1.94
CA ALA A 199 -25.45 -3.39 3.03
C ALA A 199 -24.07 -3.29 3.70
N GLY A 200 -23.25 -4.33 3.57
CA GLY A 200 -21.89 -4.37 4.13
C GLY A 200 -21.07 -5.54 3.59
N VAL A 201 -19.79 -5.57 3.94
CA VAL A 201 -18.86 -6.65 3.57
C VAL A 201 -18.04 -7.06 4.77
N ILE A 202 -17.85 -8.37 4.94
CA ILE A 202 -16.86 -8.96 5.84
C ILE A 202 -15.82 -9.67 4.98
N LEU A 203 -14.56 -9.25 5.11
CA LEU A 203 -13.43 -9.93 4.48
C LEU A 203 -12.80 -10.93 5.45
N ILE A 204 -12.75 -12.19 5.05
CA ILE A 204 -12.07 -13.24 5.81
C ILE A 204 -10.57 -13.13 5.52
N HIS A 205 -9.80 -12.81 6.56
CA HIS A 205 -8.35 -12.77 6.52
C HIS A 205 -7.76 -14.03 7.17
N THR A 206 -6.90 -14.73 6.44
CA THR A 206 -5.94 -15.68 7.01
C THR A 206 -4.53 -15.29 6.59
N THR A 207 -3.52 -15.65 7.38
CA THR A 207 -2.12 -15.39 7.01
C THR A 207 -1.78 -15.95 5.63
N ASP A 208 -2.29 -17.15 5.32
CA ASP A 208 -2.04 -17.82 4.04
C ASP A 208 -2.71 -17.11 2.87
N SER A 209 -3.95 -16.63 3.05
CA SER A 209 -4.69 -15.95 1.97
C SER A 209 -4.20 -14.52 1.75
N ALA A 210 -3.87 -13.79 2.81
CA ALA A 210 -3.43 -12.40 2.75
C ALA A 210 -1.94 -12.24 2.42
N GLY A 211 -1.11 -13.22 2.78
CA GLY A 211 0.35 -13.17 2.67
C GLY A 211 1.05 -12.40 3.79
N TYR A 212 0.32 -11.99 4.83
CA TYR A 212 0.84 -11.29 6.00
C TYR A 212 0.00 -11.57 7.25
N GLY A 213 0.57 -11.28 8.43
CA GLY A 213 -0.08 -11.52 9.71
C GLY A 213 -1.14 -10.49 10.09
N TRP A 214 -2.00 -10.85 11.03
CA TRP A 214 -3.09 -10.00 11.55
C TRP A 214 -2.62 -8.63 12.06
N ASN A 215 -1.38 -8.52 12.52
CA ASN A 215 -0.79 -7.25 12.97
C ASN A 215 -0.88 -6.16 11.89
N VAL A 216 -0.76 -6.50 10.61
CA VAL A 216 -0.87 -5.53 9.51
C VAL A 216 -2.30 -4.99 9.41
N VAL A 217 -3.30 -5.87 9.51
CA VAL A 217 -4.72 -5.49 9.48
C VAL A 217 -5.05 -4.59 10.68
N ARG A 218 -4.64 -5.02 11.88
CA ARG A 218 -4.87 -4.31 13.13
C ARG A 218 -4.32 -2.88 13.14
N THR A 219 -3.15 -2.66 12.55
CA THR A 219 -2.50 -1.33 12.54
C THR A 219 -2.89 -0.46 11.35
N SER A 220 -3.57 -1.01 10.35
CA SER A 220 -3.97 -0.29 9.13
C SER A 220 -5.39 0.29 9.20
N ASN A 221 -6.05 0.16 10.36
CA ASN A 221 -7.40 0.66 10.63
C ASN A 221 -7.42 1.95 11.45
#